data_AF-A0A975GS17-F1
#
_entry.id   AF-A0A975GS17-F1
#
_cell.length_a   1.000
_cell.length_b   1.000
_cell.length_c   1.000
_cell.angle_alpha   90.00
_cell.angle_beta   90.00
_cell.angle_gamma   90.00
#
_symmetry.space_group_name_H-M   'P 1'
#
loop_
_entity.id
_entity.type
_entity.pdbx_description
1 polymer ?
#
loop_
_entity_poly.entity_id
_entity_poly.type
_entity_poly.pdbx_seq_one_letter_code
_entity_poly.pdbx_strand_id
1 'polypeptide(L)'
;MIGIYVKSGMLDNFRDSLLSLDKELKPTYFNHREKVAFNKLLKDRRSFDSFLKANPDGYFLFSELCRYDFIIYPSNEFSCVFIDFYNKELNEELVLSIFYCGIGDIHFGFSCQIDEYRYRNKIYINLGENDLEAWVGRDLSKYLPGIYWRTFISKEVLKQYSISPSAFPKECIDDLFSKEYLLLRMFDNASQWRENSDKLDELCSKIDGIFSIKCVKELTEKANNYIALTNTFAQWR
;
A
#
# COMPACT_ATOMS: atom_id res chain seq x y z
N MET A 1 -5.46 -6.86 4.11
CA MET A 1 -4.99 -6.27 2.85
C MET A 1 -3.50 -5.96 3.00
N ILE A 2 -2.73 -6.13 1.94
CA ILE A 2 -1.34 -5.66 1.86
C ILE A 2 -1.24 -4.69 0.69
N GLY A 3 -0.57 -3.55 0.86
CA GLY A 3 -0.25 -2.63 -0.23
C GLY A 3 1.26 -2.55 -0.39
N ILE A 4 1.75 -2.68 -1.61
CA ILE A 4 3.17 -2.67 -1.95
C ILE A 4 3.40 -1.63 -3.03
N TYR A 5 4.48 -0.86 -2.87
CA TYR A 5 4.93 0.12 -3.83
C TYR A 5 6.34 -0.25 -4.28
N VAL A 6 6.52 -0.26 -5.58
CA VAL A 6 7.77 -0.57 -6.26
C VAL A 6 8.03 0.51 -7.29
N LYS A 7 9.31 0.83 -7.55
CA LYS A 7 9.62 1.66 -8.71
C LYS A 7 9.10 1.00 -9.98
N SER A 8 8.58 1.79 -10.90
CA SER A 8 7.95 1.26 -12.12
C SER A 8 8.87 0.33 -12.92
N GLY A 9 10.19 0.57 -12.93
CA GLY A 9 11.18 -0.32 -13.55
C GLY A 9 11.47 -1.63 -12.83
N MET A 10 10.97 -1.82 -11.60
CA MET A 10 11.16 -3.04 -10.79
C MET A 10 9.88 -3.87 -10.63
N LEU A 11 8.76 -3.41 -11.23
CA LEU A 11 7.48 -4.10 -11.12
C LEU A 11 7.52 -5.53 -11.67
N ASP A 12 8.24 -5.74 -12.77
CA ASP A 12 8.41 -7.06 -13.37
C ASP A 12 9.19 -8.01 -12.45
N ASN A 13 10.25 -7.52 -11.79
CA ASN A 13 11.02 -8.30 -10.81
C ASN A 13 10.13 -8.71 -9.64
N PHE A 14 9.39 -7.76 -9.07
CA PHE A 14 8.48 -8.07 -7.97
C PHE A 14 7.41 -9.09 -8.38
N ARG A 15 6.81 -8.94 -9.57
CA ARG A 15 5.87 -9.91 -10.11
C ARG A 15 6.50 -11.30 -10.21
N ASP A 16 7.70 -11.40 -10.74
CA ASP A 16 8.38 -12.69 -10.91
C ASP A 16 8.75 -13.32 -9.55
N SER A 17 9.11 -12.50 -8.56
CA SER A 17 9.32 -12.92 -7.18
C SER A 17 8.06 -13.54 -6.55
N LEU A 18 6.86 -13.07 -6.89
CA LEU A 18 5.62 -13.72 -6.44
C LEU A 18 5.50 -15.18 -6.92
N LEU A 19 6.15 -15.56 -8.02
CA LEU A 19 6.13 -16.93 -8.53
C LEU A 19 6.97 -17.90 -7.69
N SER A 20 7.78 -17.38 -6.76
CA SER A 20 8.57 -18.16 -5.79
C SER A 20 7.83 -18.45 -4.49
N LEU A 21 6.68 -17.80 -4.26
CA LEU A 21 5.84 -18.04 -3.09
C LEU A 21 5.31 -19.47 -3.04
N ASP A 22 4.91 -19.89 -1.83
CA ASP A 22 4.25 -21.17 -1.61
C ASP A 22 3.00 -21.33 -2.47
N LYS A 23 2.66 -22.59 -2.77
CA LYS A 23 1.61 -22.97 -3.74
C LYS A 23 0.30 -22.20 -3.57
N GLU A 24 -0.10 -21.97 -2.33
CA GLU A 24 -1.33 -21.27 -1.96
C GLU A 24 -1.32 -19.77 -2.30
N LEU A 25 -0.17 -19.12 -2.20
CA LEU A 25 0.02 -17.69 -2.51
C LEU A 25 0.50 -17.47 -3.95
N LYS A 26 1.19 -18.45 -4.53
CA LYS A 26 1.73 -18.36 -5.87
C LYS A 26 0.66 -18.01 -6.90
N PRO A 27 0.83 -16.90 -7.66
CA PRO A 27 -0.07 -16.59 -8.76
C PRO A 27 -0.11 -17.72 -9.78
N THR A 28 -1.32 -18.13 -10.17
CA THR A 28 -1.57 -19.18 -11.17
C THR A 28 -2.36 -18.67 -12.37
N TYR A 29 -3.15 -17.62 -12.18
CA TYR A 29 -3.99 -17.05 -13.23
C TYR A 29 -3.83 -15.52 -13.36
N PHE A 30 -4.26 -14.99 -14.50
CA PHE A 30 -4.33 -13.56 -14.77
C PHE A 30 -5.64 -13.14 -15.44
N ASN A 31 -6.06 -11.89 -15.21
CA ASN A 31 -7.24 -11.27 -15.82
C ASN A 31 -7.13 -9.73 -15.81
N HIS A 32 -7.87 -9.05 -16.70
CA HIS A 32 -8.06 -7.59 -16.66
C HIS A 32 -9.25 -7.19 -15.78
N ARG A 33 -10.06 -8.16 -15.36
CA ARG A 33 -11.21 -7.96 -14.48
C ARG A 33 -10.96 -8.55 -13.12
N GLU A 34 -11.62 -7.96 -12.13
CA GLU A 34 -11.53 -8.34 -10.73
C GLU A 34 -12.02 -9.78 -10.43
N LYS A 35 -12.82 -10.38 -11.33
CA LYS A 35 -13.50 -11.67 -11.09
C LYS A 35 -12.76 -12.87 -11.70
N VAL A 36 -12.71 -13.96 -10.93
CA VAL A 36 -12.05 -15.25 -11.23
C VAL A 36 -12.65 -16.02 -12.44
N ALA A 37 -13.89 -15.73 -12.83
CA ALA A 37 -14.67 -16.59 -13.73
C ALA A 37 -14.12 -16.75 -15.16
N PHE A 38 -13.04 -16.05 -15.56
CA PHE A 38 -12.46 -16.07 -16.91
C PHE A 38 -10.94 -16.05 -16.92
N ASN A 39 -10.34 -16.84 -16.04
CA ASN A 39 -8.92 -16.75 -15.71
C ASN A 39 -8.03 -17.55 -16.70
N LYS A 40 -7.12 -16.85 -17.39
CA LYS A 40 -6.08 -17.48 -18.22
C LYS A 40 -4.92 -17.95 -17.36
N LEU A 41 -4.26 -19.05 -17.72
CA LEU A 41 -3.16 -19.63 -16.95
C LEU A 41 -1.85 -18.87 -17.20
N LEU A 42 -1.15 -18.48 -16.12
CA LEU A 42 0.14 -17.79 -16.20
C LEU A 42 1.25 -18.61 -16.90
N LYS A 43 1.12 -19.95 -16.92
CA LYS A 43 2.09 -20.82 -17.62
C LYS A 43 2.09 -20.61 -19.14
N ASP A 44 1.04 -20.04 -19.71
CA ASP A 44 0.98 -19.68 -21.13
C ASP A 44 1.67 -18.32 -21.36
N ARG A 45 3.00 -18.34 -21.44
CA ARG A 45 3.84 -17.14 -21.55
C ARG A 45 3.46 -16.25 -22.73
N ARG A 46 3.16 -16.81 -23.91
CA ARG A 46 2.78 -16.02 -25.09
C ARG A 46 1.47 -15.26 -24.87
N SER A 47 0.48 -15.93 -24.29
CA SER A 47 -0.80 -15.31 -23.95
C SER A 47 -0.64 -14.26 -22.86
N PHE A 48 0.24 -14.50 -21.88
CA PHE A 48 0.53 -13.55 -20.81
C PHE A 48 1.27 -12.30 -21.30
N ASP A 49 2.32 -12.44 -22.10
CA ASP A 49 3.06 -11.30 -22.66
C ASP A 49 2.17 -10.43 -23.54
N SER A 50 1.29 -11.06 -24.33
CA SER A 50 0.30 -10.35 -25.15
C SER A 50 -0.73 -9.62 -24.28
N PHE A 51 -1.11 -10.22 -23.14
CA PHE A 51 -2.03 -9.63 -22.20
C PHE A 51 -1.42 -8.40 -21.49
N LEU A 52 -0.17 -8.46 -21.05
CA LEU A 52 0.51 -7.32 -20.41
C LEU A 52 0.57 -6.12 -21.35
N LYS A 53 0.90 -6.34 -22.63
CA LYS A 53 0.91 -5.28 -23.65
C LYS A 53 -0.47 -4.65 -23.87
N ALA A 54 -1.54 -5.42 -23.71
CA ALA A 54 -2.90 -4.95 -23.87
C ALA A 54 -3.47 -4.25 -22.62
N ASN A 55 -2.82 -4.38 -21.47
CA ASN A 55 -3.28 -3.84 -20.19
C ASN A 55 -2.14 -3.07 -19.48
N PRO A 56 -1.65 -1.98 -20.08
CA PRO A 56 -0.48 -1.26 -19.58
C PRO A 56 -0.72 -0.52 -18.26
N ASP A 57 -1.98 -0.22 -17.93
CA ASP A 57 -2.35 0.58 -16.75
C ASP A 57 -2.64 -0.27 -15.51
N GLY A 58 -2.75 -1.60 -15.68
CA GLY A 58 -2.98 -2.50 -14.56
C GLY A 58 -3.67 -3.80 -14.93
N TYR A 59 -3.59 -4.77 -14.02
CA TYR A 59 -4.16 -6.10 -14.19
C TYR A 59 -4.24 -6.85 -12.86
N PHE A 60 -4.95 -7.98 -12.87
CA PHE A 60 -5.07 -8.86 -11.72
C PHE A 60 -4.32 -10.16 -11.95
N LEU A 61 -3.61 -10.61 -10.92
CA LEU A 61 -3.16 -12.00 -10.79
C LEU A 61 -3.92 -12.68 -9.65
N PHE A 62 -4.08 -14.00 -9.75
CA PHE A 62 -4.88 -14.77 -8.79
C PHE A 62 -4.11 -16.00 -8.33
N SER A 63 -4.16 -16.27 -7.03
CA SER A 63 -3.72 -17.51 -6.39
C SER A 63 -4.90 -18.21 -5.72
N GLU A 64 -4.63 -19.26 -4.94
CA GLU A 64 -5.66 -19.95 -4.15
C GLU A 64 -6.15 -19.08 -2.98
N LEU A 65 -5.26 -18.33 -2.35
CA LEU A 65 -5.58 -17.54 -1.15
C LEU A 65 -5.80 -16.06 -1.39
N CYS A 66 -5.33 -15.51 -2.50
CA CYS A 66 -5.41 -14.07 -2.69
C CYS A 66 -5.51 -13.64 -4.16
N ARG A 67 -5.85 -12.36 -4.29
CA ARG A 67 -5.80 -11.58 -5.51
C ARG A 67 -4.67 -10.56 -5.38
N TYR A 68 -3.92 -10.38 -6.46
CA TYR A 68 -2.95 -9.31 -6.63
C TYR A 68 -3.51 -8.33 -7.66
N ASP A 69 -3.77 -7.09 -7.25
CA ASP A 69 -4.19 -5.98 -8.09
C ASP A 69 -2.97 -5.11 -8.41
N PHE A 70 -2.45 -5.24 -9.62
CA PHE A 70 -1.35 -4.43 -10.12
C PHE A 70 -1.92 -3.15 -10.72
N ILE A 71 -1.56 -2.01 -10.13
CA ILE A 71 -1.93 -0.69 -10.61
C ILE A 71 -0.66 0.01 -11.08
N ILE A 72 -0.61 0.29 -12.38
CA ILE A 72 0.57 0.81 -13.06
C ILE A 72 0.33 2.28 -13.37
N TYR A 73 1.27 3.12 -12.97
CA TYR A 73 1.23 4.56 -13.24
C TYR A 73 2.40 4.91 -14.16
N PRO A 74 2.24 4.91 -15.49
CA PRO A 74 3.35 5.10 -16.43
C PRO A 74 4.11 6.42 -16.23
N SER A 75 3.43 7.46 -15.74
CA SER A 75 4.00 8.78 -15.47
C SER A 75 4.56 8.95 -14.06
N ASN A 76 4.32 7.99 -13.15
CA ASN A 76 4.75 8.10 -11.77
C ASN A 76 5.99 7.24 -11.52
N GLU A 77 6.78 7.66 -10.53
CA GLU A 77 7.96 6.94 -10.10
C GLU A 77 7.62 5.53 -9.59
N PHE A 78 6.47 5.39 -8.93
CA PHE A 78 6.04 4.16 -8.28
C PHE A 78 4.77 3.58 -8.91
N SER A 79 4.79 2.27 -9.10
CA SER A 79 3.60 1.44 -9.32
C SER A 79 3.23 0.74 -8.01
N CYS A 80 1.98 0.31 -7.87
CA CYS A 80 1.55 -0.38 -6.66
C CYS A 80 0.86 -1.72 -6.93
N VAL A 81 0.95 -2.60 -5.94
CA VAL A 81 0.30 -3.89 -5.92
C VAL A 81 -0.50 -4.01 -4.62
N PHE A 82 -1.82 -4.16 -4.74
CA PHE A 82 -2.69 -4.45 -3.61
C PHE A 82 -3.00 -5.94 -3.55
N ILE A 83 -2.90 -6.52 -2.37
CA ILE A 83 -3.09 -7.96 -2.14
C ILE A 83 -4.25 -8.15 -1.18
N ASP A 84 -5.29 -8.78 -1.69
CA ASP A 84 -6.52 -9.08 -0.97
C ASP A 84 -6.66 -10.58 -0.77
N PHE A 85 -6.78 -11.02 0.48
CA PHE A 85 -6.92 -12.43 0.83
C PHE A 85 -8.40 -12.84 0.81
N TYR A 86 -8.69 -14.00 0.22
CA TYR A 86 -10.03 -14.58 0.21
C TYR A 86 -10.34 -15.21 1.56
N ASN A 87 -11.36 -14.68 2.25
CA ASN A 87 -11.95 -15.29 3.45
C ASN A 87 -10.95 -15.71 4.55
N LYS A 88 -9.74 -15.15 4.55
CA LYS A 88 -8.70 -15.40 5.57
C LYS A 88 -8.40 -14.10 6.29
N GLU A 89 -8.31 -14.18 7.61
CA GLU A 89 -7.76 -13.09 8.40
C GLU A 89 -6.28 -12.90 8.07
N LEU A 90 -5.86 -11.64 8.08
CA LEU A 90 -4.47 -11.30 7.87
C LEU A 90 -3.66 -11.76 9.08
N ASN A 91 -2.74 -12.71 8.88
CA ASN A 91 -1.82 -13.15 9.91
C ASN A 91 -0.39 -12.71 9.58
N GLU A 92 0.48 -12.76 10.59
CA GLU A 92 1.86 -12.30 10.50
C GLU A 92 2.68 -13.08 9.47
N GLU A 93 2.58 -14.41 9.48
CA GLU A 93 3.36 -15.28 8.60
C GLU A 93 3.10 -14.97 7.11
N LEU A 94 1.84 -14.80 6.74
CA LEU A 94 1.46 -14.44 5.36
C LEU A 94 2.02 -13.07 4.95
N VAL A 95 1.97 -12.08 5.85
CA VAL A 95 2.51 -10.74 5.60
C VAL A 95 4.02 -10.81 5.39
N LEU A 96 4.73 -11.49 6.29
CA LEU A 96 6.18 -11.63 6.23
C LEU A 96 6.61 -12.38 4.96
N SER A 97 5.93 -13.47 4.59
CA SER A 97 6.22 -14.21 3.35
C SER A 97 6.14 -13.32 2.10
N ILE A 98 5.15 -12.43 2.04
CA ILE A 98 5.03 -11.46 0.95
C ILE A 98 6.15 -10.41 0.98
N PHE A 99 6.47 -9.83 2.13
CA PHE A 99 7.56 -8.84 2.22
C PHE A 99 8.93 -9.46 1.92
N TYR A 100 9.18 -10.70 2.37
CA TYR A 100 10.41 -11.41 2.08
C TYR A 100 10.54 -11.80 0.62
N CYS A 101 9.45 -12.21 -0.05
CA CYS A 101 9.55 -12.58 -1.46
C CYS A 101 9.95 -11.37 -2.34
N GLY A 102 9.48 -10.17 -2.01
CA GLY A 102 9.79 -8.94 -2.75
C GLY A 102 10.96 -8.14 -2.19
N ILE A 103 11.75 -8.70 -1.26
CA ILE A 103 12.85 -7.96 -0.64
C ILE A 103 13.86 -7.54 -1.73
N GLY A 104 14.23 -6.26 -1.75
CA GLY A 104 15.04 -5.69 -2.84
C GLY A 104 14.24 -4.90 -3.88
N ASP A 105 12.99 -5.27 -4.14
CA ASP A 105 12.12 -4.57 -5.09
C ASP A 105 11.15 -3.60 -4.39
N ILE A 106 10.72 -3.96 -3.17
CA ILE A 106 9.77 -3.17 -2.37
C ILE A 106 10.44 -1.90 -1.86
N HIS A 107 9.87 -0.75 -2.22
CA HIS A 107 10.30 0.56 -1.71
C HIS A 107 9.53 0.94 -0.46
N PHE A 108 8.24 0.64 -0.46
CA PHE A 108 7.34 0.77 0.69
C PHE A 108 6.29 -0.32 0.62
N GLY A 109 5.93 -0.88 1.77
CA GLY A 109 4.88 -1.86 1.89
C GLY A 109 4.13 -1.70 3.21
N PHE A 110 2.86 -2.07 3.23
CA PHE A 110 2.08 -2.06 4.47
C PHE A 110 1.10 -3.22 4.49
N SER A 111 0.71 -3.63 5.69
CA SER A 111 -0.36 -4.60 5.89
C SER A 111 -1.32 -4.10 6.95
N CYS A 112 -2.61 -4.22 6.69
CA CYS A 112 -3.66 -3.73 7.59
C CYS A 112 -5.00 -4.42 7.34
N GLN A 113 -5.95 -4.17 8.26
CA GLN A 113 -7.35 -4.43 7.96
C GLN A 113 -7.90 -3.39 6.96
N ILE A 114 -8.88 -3.77 6.15
CA ILE A 114 -9.47 -2.86 5.15
C ILE A 114 -10.11 -1.63 5.79
N ASP A 115 -10.67 -1.78 6.99
CA ASP A 115 -11.24 -0.66 7.74
C ASP A 115 -10.17 0.29 8.28
N GLU A 116 -8.98 -0.22 8.65
CA GLU A 116 -7.85 0.63 9.00
C GLU A 116 -7.42 1.46 7.78
N TYR A 117 -7.29 0.83 6.62
CA TYR A 117 -6.95 1.52 5.38
C TYR A 117 -7.97 2.61 5.03
N ARG A 118 -9.26 2.31 5.14
CA ARG A 118 -10.32 3.32 4.97
C ARG A 118 -10.19 4.43 6.00
N TYR A 119 -10.04 4.11 7.28
CA TYR A 119 -9.89 5.11 8.33
C TYR A 119 -8.72 6.06 8.07
N ARG A 120 -7.59 5.53 7.58
CA ARG A 120 -6.35 6.28 7.32
C ARG A 120 -6.33 7.02 6.00
N ASN A 121 -7.09 6.59 5.00
CA ASN A 121 -6.95 7.14 3.63
C ASN A 121 -8.24 7.68 3.04
N LYS A 122 -9.38 7.58 3.74
CA LYS A 122 -10.68 7.98 3.22
C LYS A 122 -11.26 9.12 4.04
N ILE A 123 -11.64 10.19 3.34
CA ILE A 123 -12.32 11.35 3.93
C ILE A 123 -13.70 11.53 3.30
N TYR A 124 -14.62 12.00 4.12
CA TYR A 124 -15.97 12.40 3.73
C TYR A 124 -16.09 13.90 3.94
N ILE A 125 -16.50 14.62 2.91
CA ILE A 125 -16.57 16.08 2.92
C ILE A 125 -17.98 16.47 2.50
N ASN A 126 -18.64 17.25 3.34
CA ASN A 126 -19.93 17.84 3.03
C ASN A 126 -19.71 19.25 2.47
N LEU A 127 -20.15 19.49 1.23
CA LEU A 127 -20.13 20.79 0.57
C LEU A 127 -21.57 21.21 0.25
N GLY A 128 -22.23 21.82 1.24
CA GLY A 128 -23.65 22.18 1.14
C GLY A 128 -24.53 20.93 1.13
N GLU A 129 -25.24 20.70 0.02
CA GLU A 129 -26.09 19.52 -0.15
C GLU A 129 -25.35 18.30 -0.73
N ASN A 130 -24.08 18.44 -1.08
CA ASN A 130 -23.29 17.37 -1.70
C ASN A 130 -22.39 16.68 -0.67
N ASP A 131 -22.44 15.35 -0.64
CA ASP A 131 -21.47 14.52 0.08
C ASP A 131 -20.43 13.99 -0.91
N LEU A 132 -19.17 14.30 -0.64
CA LEU A 132 -18.03 13.86 -1.44
C LEU A 132 -17.19 12.87 -0.66
N GLU A 133 -16.78 11.82 -1.35
CA GLU A 133 -15.83 10.84 -0.87
C GLU A 133 -14.51 11.03 -1.62
N ALA A 134 -13.40 11.15 -0.87
CA ALA A 134 -12.07 11.25 -1.47
C ALA A 134 -11.08 10.29 -0.78
N TRP A 135 -10.16 9.77 -1.60
CA TRP A 135 -9.04 8.96 -1.13
C TRP A 135 -7.74 9.77 -1.17
N VAL A 136 -7.08 9.85 -0.02
CA VAL A 136 -5.89 10.66 0.24
C VAL A 136 -4.77 9.81 0.82
N GLY A 137 -3.54 10.30 0.78
CA GLY A 137 -2.44 9.63 1.44
C GLY A 137 -1.91 8.38 0.73
N ARG A 138 -1.96 8.33 -0.61
CA ARG A 138 -1.60 7.15 -1.40
C ARG A 138 -0.48 7.39 -2.41
N ASP A 139 0.15 8.56 -2.38
CA ASP A 139 1.15 8.97 -3.36
C ASP A 139 2.56 8.90 -2.77
N LEU A 140 3.22 7.75 -2.96
CA LEU A 140 4.59 7.54 -2.49
C LEU A 140 5.61 8.43 -3.22
N SER A 141 5.25 9.21 -4.24
CA SER A 141 6.18 10.18 -4.84
C SER A 141 6.28 11.48 -4.05
N LYS A 142 5.31 11.74 -3.17
CA LYS A 142 5.22 12.97 -2.38
C LYS A 142 5.63 12.78 -0.92
N TYR A 143 5.21 11.66 -0.33
CA TYR A 143 5.36 11.37 1.10
C TYR A 143 5.25 9.86 1.37
N LEU A 144 5.58 9.43 2.58
CA LEU A 144 5.27 8.08 3.05
C LEU A 144 3.74 7.94 3.26
N PRO A 145 3.02 7.00 2.62
CA PRO A 145 1.54 6.84 2.68
C PRO A 145 0.90 6.56 4.06
N GLY A 146 1.67 6.66 5.14
CA GLY A 146 1.24 6.43 6.52
C GLY A 146 1.88 5.20 7.14
N ILE A 147 1.63 5.02 8.44
CA ILE A 147 2.04 3.84 9.21
C ILE A 147 0.81 3.02 9.57
N TYR A 148 0.91 1.70 9.39
CA TYR A 148 -0.15 0.71 9.60
C TYR A 148 0.31 -0.35 10.60
N TRP A 149 -0.52 -1.38 10.85
CA TRP A 149 -0.16 -2.53 11.69
C TRP A 149 1.28 -3.02 11.45
N ARG A 150 1.58 -3.37 10.19
CA ARG A 150 2.97 -3.57 9.75
C ARG A 150 3.29 -2.66 8.59
N THR A 151 4.48 -2.08 8.63
CA THR A 151 4.95 -1.14 7.61
C THR A 151 6.40 -1.46 7.26
N PHE A 152 6.65 -1.83 6.02
CA PHE A 152 7.95 -2.05 5.44
C PHE A 152 8.41 -0.79 4.72
N ILE A 153 9.62 -0.32 4.99
CA ILE A 153 10.16 0.91 4.41
C ILE A 153 11.61 0.65 3.99
N SER A 154 11.92 0.86 2.71
CA SER A 154 13.31 0.84 2.26
C SER A 154 14.08 2.05 2.81
N LYS A 155 15.38 1.89 3.03
CA LYS A 155 16.27 2.99 3.40
C LYS A 155 16.31 4.10 2.37
N GLU A 156 16.07 3.78 1.09
CA GLU A 156 15.94 4.79 0.05
C GLU A 156 14.74 5.71 0.32
N VAL A 157 13.57 5.14 0.59
CA VAL A 157 12.36 5.91 0.93
C VAL A 157 12.56 6.73 2.22
N LEU A 158 13.18 6.16 3.25
CA LEU A 158 13.51 6.92 4.46
C LEU A 158 14.40 8.13 4.17
N LYS A 159 15.43 7.97 3.32
CA LYS A 159 16.30 9.07 2.89
C LYS A 159 15.56 10.10 2.05
N GLN A 160 14.74 9.66 1.11
CA GLN A 160 13.94 10.52 0.23
C GLN A 160 13.09 11.50 1.07
N TYR A 161 12.50 11.02 2.15
CA TYR A 161 11.66 11.82 3.04
C TYR A 161 12.38 12.36 4.28
N SER A 162 13.70 12.21 4.35
CA SER A 162 14.50 12.64 5.51
C SER A 162 14.01 12.09 6.86
N ILE A 163 13.42 10.90 6.85
CA ILE A 163 12.90 10.23 8.05
C ILE A 163 14.02 9.42 8.69
N SER A 164 14.40 9.80 9.90
CA SER A 164 15.34 9.00 10.70
C SER A 164 14.65 7.75 11.24
N PRO A 165 15.26 6.55 11.19
CA PRO A 165 14.75 5.37 11.89
C PRO A 165 14.53 5.61 13.40
N SER A 166 15.29 6.51 14.00
CA SER A 166 15.13 6.89 15.41
C SER A 166 13.87 7.70 15.71
N ALA A 167 13.14 8.14 14.69
CA ALA A 167 11.84 8.80 14.86
C ALA A 167 10.75 7.82 15.30
N PHE A 168 10.96 6.51 15.09
CA PHE A 168 10.04 5.46 15.51
C PHE A 168 10.42 4.92 16.90
N PRO A 169 9.43 4.51 17.72
CA PRO A 169 9.70 3.80 18.96
C PRO A 169 10.49 2.52 18.69
N LYS A 170 11.54 2.26 19.49
CA LYS A 170 12.46 1.14 19.26
C LYS A 170 11.75 -0.21 19.34
N GLU A 171 10.77 -0.33 20.24
CA GLU A 171 9.92 -1.50 20.44
C GLU A 171 9.04 -1.84 19.23
N CYS A 172 8.80 -0.87 18.34
CA CYS A 172 8.06 -1.08 17.11
C CYS A 172 8.95 -1.52 15.95
N ILE A 173 10.28 -1.47 16.10
CA ILE A 173 11.22 -1.85 15.04
C ILE A 173 11.47 -3.35 15.12
N ASP A 174 11.18 -4.05 14.02
CA ASP A 174 11.38 -5.47 13.90
C ASP A 174 12.83 -5.75 13.44
N ASP A 175 13.61 -6.39 14.30
CA ASP A 175 15.04 -6.70 14.07
C ASP A 175 15.27 -7.77 12.98
N LEU A 176 14.19 -8.37 12.46
CA LEU A 176 14.25 -9.41 11.43
C LEU A 176 14.76 -8.91 10.06
N PHE A 177 14.86 -7.60 9.84
CA PHE A 177 15.27 -7.02 8.56
C PHE A 177 16.66 -6.37 8.61
N SER A 178 17.32 -6.33 7.44
CA SER A 178 18.69 -5.81 7.30
C SER A 178 18.77 -4.29 7.51
N LYS A 179 19.99 -3.74 7.62
CA LYS A 179 20.24 -2.27 7.67
C LYS A 179 19.73 -1.48 6.47
N GLU A 180 19.29 -2.15 5.40
CA GLU A 180 18.73 -1.52 4.20
C GLU A 180 17.20 -1.38 4.22
N TYR A 181 16.52 -1.99 5.19
CA TYR A 181 15.06 -1.95 5.32
C TYR A 181 14.65 -1.76 6.77
N LEU A 182 13.53 -1.09 6.98
CA LEU A 182 12.88 -0.93 8.26
C LEU A 182 11.54 -1.65 8.19
N LEU A 183 11.33 -2.66 9.03
CA LEU A 183 10.01 -3.23 9.25
C LEU A 183 9.50 -2.73 10.61
N LEU A 184 8.34 -2.10 10.60
CA LEU A 184 7.64 -1.66 11.79
C LEU A 184 6.51 -2.64 12.10
N ARG A 185 6.38 -3.01 13.37
CA ARG A 185 5.23 -3.67 13.96
C ARG A 185 4.65 -2.78 15.06
N MET A 186 3.52 -2.15 14.77
CA MET A 186 2.95 -1.15 15.67
C MET A 186 2.15 -1.75 16.82
N PHE A 187 1.66 -2.98 16.63
CA PHE A 187 0.88 -3.74 17.61
C PHE A 187 0.90 -5.22 17.22
N ASP A 188 0.44 -6.11 18.09
CA ASP A 188 0.63 -7.56 17.91
C ASP A 188 -0.29 -8.15 16.84
N ASN A 189 -1.54 -7.65 16.73
CA ASN A 189 -2.53 -8.20 15.81
C ASN A 189 -3.24 -7.13 14.99
N ALA A 190 -3.47 -7.39 13.69
CA ALA A 190 -4.16 -6.48 12.78
C ALA A 190 -5.46 -5.89 13.34
N SER A 191 -6.21 -6.65 14.14
CA SER A 191 -7.49 -6.28 14.74
C SER A 191 -7.38 -5.18 15.81
N GLN A 192 -6.20 -4.98 16.41
CA GLN A 192 -5.98 -3.98 17.47
C GLN A 192 -5.82 -2.56 16.93
N TRP A 193 -5.97 -2.35 15.62
CA TRP A 193 -5.74 -1.04 15.00
C TRP A 193 -6.67 0.05 15.56
N ARG A 194 -7.93 -0.29 15.90
CA ARG A 194 -8.91 0.70 16.41
C ARG A 194 -8.46 1.29 17.74
N GLU A 195 -8.05 0.43 18.66
CA GLU A 195 -7.56 0.82 20.00
C GLU A 195 -6.25 1.64 19.95
N ASN A 196 -5.49 1.49 18.86
CA ASN A 196 -4.21 2.17 18.67
C ASN A 196 -4.25 3.30 17.62
N SER A 197 -5.44 3.60 17.07
CA SER A 197 -5.61 4.56 15.98
C SER A 197 -5.10 5.95 16.34
N ASP A 198 -5.46 6.46 17.52
CA ASP A 198 -5.04 7.79 17.98
C ASP A 198 -3.53 7.92 18.14
N LYS A 199 -2.88 6.91 18.73
CA LYS A 199 -1.42 6.88 18.91
C LYS A 199 -0.70 6.91 17.56
N LEU A 200 -1.23 6.17 16.59
CA LEU A 200 -0.65 6.11 15.24
C LEU A 200 -0.88 7.39 14.47
N ASP A 201 -2.05 8.01 14.60
CA ASP A 201 -2.33 9.29 13.97
C ASP A 201 -1.44 10.40 14.56
N GLU A 202 -1.22 10.37 15.87
CA GLU A 202 -0.28 11.27 16.56
C GLU A 202 1.16 11.05 16.07
N LEU A 203 1.62 9.80 15.97
CA LEU A 203 2.93 9.46 15.43
C LEU A 203 3.10 9.99 14.00
N CYS A 204 2.13 9.72 13.12
CA CYS A 204 2.18 10.17 11.74
C CYS A 204 2.16 11.70 11.64
N SER A 205 1.44 12.40 12.53
CA SER A 205 1.40 13.87 12.52
C SER A 205 2.67 14.54 13.04
N LYS A 206 3.48 13.83 13.84
CA LYS A 206 4.72 14.35 14.44
C LYS A 206 5.96 14.15 13.58
N ILE A 207 5.94 13.19 12.67
CA ILE A 207 7.09 12.84 11.83
C ILE A 207 6.88 13.46 10.45
N ASP A 208 7.69 14.48 10.15
CA ASP A 208 7.71 15.10 8.83
C ASP A 208 8.00 14.06 7.74
N GLY A 209 7.28 14.17 6.62
CA GLY A 209 7.37 13.23 5.49
C GLY A 209 6.44 12.02 5.59
N ILE A 210 5.66 11.87 6.66
CA ILE A 210 4.64 10.81 6.80
C ILE A 210 3.23 11.38 6.66
N PHE A 211 2.38 10.69 5.91
CA PHE A 211 0.97 11.01 5.77
C PHE A 211 0.20 10.88 7.08
N SER A 212 -0.52 11.94 7.44
CA SER A 212 -1.53 11.94 8.49
C SER A 212 -2.87 12.47 7.99
N ILE A 213 -3.91 11.65 8.11
CA ILE A 213 -5.27 12.04 7.72
C ILE A 213 -5.82 13.18 8.59
N LYS A 214 -5.33 13.33 9.83
CA LYS A 214 -5.74 14.42 10.74
C LYS A 214 -5.44 15.78 10.12
N CYS A 215 -4.24 15.96 9.57
CA CYS A 215 -3.84 17.19 8.90
C CYS A 215 -4.72 17.51 7.68
N VAL A 216 -5.11 16.49 6.90
CA VAL A 216 -6.01 16.70 5.76
C VAL A 216 -7.41 17.08 6.23
N LYS A 217 -7.97 16.37 7.21
CA LYS A 217 -9.32 16.64 7.75
C LYS A 217 -9.45 18.09 8.22
N GLU A 218 -8.51 18.55 9.05
CA GLU A 218 -8.48 19.94 9.57
C GLU A 218 -8.43 21.00 8.46
N LEU A 219 -7.75 20.71 7.34
CA LEU A 219 -7.69 21.61 6.19
C LEU A 219 -8.98 21.57 5.37
N THR A 220 -9.57 20.39 5.19
CA THR A 220 -10.82 20.22 4.44
C THR A 220 -12.04 20.81 5.14
N GLU A 221 -12.05 20.86 6.47
CA GLU A 221 -13.09 21.57 7.25
C GLU A 221 -13.16 23.07 6.91
N LYS A 222 -12.06 23.66 6.43
CA LYS A 222 -11.99 25.07 6.03
C LYS A 222 -12.36 25.29 4.57
N ALA A 223 -12.49 24.23 3.76
CA ALA A 223 -12.82 24.33 2.36
C ALA A 223 -14.33 24.50 2.18
N ASN A 224 -14.76 25.65 1.65
CA ASN A 224 -16.18 25.97 1.44
C ASN A 224 -16.68 25.71 0.01
N ASN A 225 -15.80 25.27 -0.89
CA ASN A 225 -16.14 24.94 -2.27
C ASN A 225 -15.14 23.95 -2.86
N TYR A 226 -15.48 23.41 -4.04
CA TYR A 226 -14.69 22.40 -4.72
C TYR A 226 -13.28 22.90 -5.12
N ILE A 227 -13.13 24.16 -5.54
CA ILE A 227 -11.83 24.72 -5.96
C ILE A 227 -10.89 24.79 -4.75
N ALA A 228 -11.39 25.30 -3.62
CA ALA A 228 -10.63 25.34 -2.37
C ALA A 228 -10.19 23.93 -1.97
N LEU A 229 -11.09 22.95 -2.08
CA LEU A 229 -10.80 21.56 -1.76
C LEU A 229 -9.72 20.95 -2.68
N THR A 230 -9.81 21.17 -4.00
CA THR A 230 -8.78 20.68 -4.94
C THR A 230 -7.41 21.31 -4.67
N ASN A 231 -7.38 22.59 -4.30
CA ASN A 231 -6.14 23.27 -3.92
C ASN A 231 -5.55 22.67 -2.65
N THR A 232 -6.37 22.37 -1.64
CA THR A 232 -5.94 21.69 -0.42
C THR A 232 -5.28 20.35 -0.74
N PHE A 233 -5.87 19.52 -1.61
CA PHE A 233 -5.27 18.24 -2.00
C PHE A 233 -4.00 18.39 -2.83
N ALA A 234 -3.91 19.41 -3.69
CA ALA A 234 -2.73 19.66 -4.50
C ALA A 234 -1.53 20.18 -3.67
N GLN A 235 -1.80 20.99 -2.65
CA GLN A 235 -0.79 21.55 -1.75
C GLN A 235 -0.27 20.53 -0.73
N TRP A 236 -0.98 19.42 -0.54
CA TRP A 236 -0.59 18.40 0.41
C TRP A 236 0.65 17.65 -0.11
N ARG A 237 1.76 17.90 0.60
CA ARG A 237 3.12 17.49 0.28
C ARG A 237 3.47 16.15 0.87
#